data_AF-A0A2D4SCM1-F1
#
_entry.id   AF-A0A2D4SCM1-F1
#
_cell.length_a   1.000
_cell.length_b   1.000
_cell.length_c   1.000
_cell.angle_alpha   90.00
_cell.angle_beta   90.00
_cell.angle_gamma   90.00
#
_symmetry.space_group_name_H-M   'P 1'
#
loop_
_entity.id
_entity.type
_entity.pdbx_description
1 polymer ?
#
loop_
_entity_poly.entity_id
_entity_poly.type
_entity_poly.pdbx_seq_one_letter_code
_entity_poly.pdbx_strand_id
1 'polypeptide(L)'
;MTGIRKITQTALSILVAAGGLPAVSLADTTLRYDSGQKDFVVKIRPGEIRIDDGSDRWQLYRQADASIYSVHPASRSYTRMDQRAAEAIKSEMNALRQNMEKQLARLPAEQRRAARAALANQVPGMSEEAQNVSLDRSGGSQSVAGVACEPVQVVRDGRPGERLCVASAEALGMSEAEFESVSGMFSLMQTMLSGTGLEYVGLPYLDFDGMPIRYSQPDGGARSLNEVSHEAISDLSFEIPPGYSKRSPGLPQ
;
A
#
# COMPACT_ATOMS: atom_id res chain seq x y z
N MET A 1 45.61 70.84 41.25
CA MET A 1 45.92 69.66 40.40
C MET A 1 45.38 68.42 41.12
N THR A 2 44.93 67.39 40.39
CA THR A 2 44.22 66.15 40.83
C THR A 2 42.69 66.31 40.85
N GLY A 3 41.85 65.56 40.14
CA GLY A 3 42.00 64.44 39.21
C GLY A 3 40.59 63.90 38.89
N ILE A 4 40.21 63.84 37.61
CA ILE A 4 38.89 63.34 37.14
C ILE A 4 38.95 61.81 37.04
N ARG A 5 38.09 61.10 37.78
CA ARG A 5 37.88 59.64 37.61
C ARG A 5 36.63 59.38 36.77
N LYS A 6 36.86 58.76 35.60
CA LYS A 6 35.82 58.21 34.71
C LYS A 6 35.23 56.95 35.35
N ILE A 7 33.91 56.85 35.36
CA ILE A 7 33.16 55.63 35.74
C ILE A 7 32.84 54.89 34.44
N THR A 8 33.44 53.71 34.28
CA THR A 8 33.23 52.82 33.13
C THR A 8 31.94 52.02 33.37
N GLN A 9 30.95 52.16 32.49
CA GLN A 9 29.77 51.30 32.43
C GLN A 9 30.15 49.97 31.75
N THR A 10 30.00 48.86 32.46
CA THR A 10 30.11 47.52 31.88
C THR A 10 28.69 47.00 31.66
N ALA A 11 28.21 47.07 30.42
CA ALA A 11 26.97 46.41 30.02
C ALA A 11 27.25 44.92 29.78
N LEU A 12 26.64 44.06 30.59
CA LEU A 12 26.72 42.60 30.48
C LEU A 12 25.58 42.13 29.56
N SER A 13 25.90 41.86 28.29
CA SER A 13 24.96 41.25 27.35
C SER A 13 24.89 39.74 27.59
N ILE A 14 23.72 39.25 28.02
CA ILE A 14 23.41 37.83 28.14
C ILE A 14 23.01 37.31 26.74
N LEU A 15 23.87 36.49 26.12
CA LEU A 15 23.54 35.73 24.92
C LEU A 15 22.70 34.51 25.34
N VAL A 16 21.41 34.49 24.98
CA VAL A 16 20.59 33.28 25.05
C VAL A 16 20.89 32.46 23.81
N ALA A 17 21.71 31.41 23.97
CA ALA A 17 21.89 30.39 22.93
C ALA A 17 20.64 29.50 22.90
N ALA A 18 19.74 29.75 21.95
CA ALA A 18 18.67 28.83 21.62
C ALA A 18 19.27 27.56 21.01
N GLY A 19 19.55 26.57 21.85
CA GLY A 19 19.92 25.23 21.41
C GLY A 19 18.71 24.60 20.72
N GLY A 20 18.69 24.66 19.39
CA GLY A 20 17.79 23.82 18.59
C GLY A 20 18.14 22.36 18.87
N LEU A 21 17.23 21.63 19.51
CA LEU A 21 17.33 20.18 19.54
C LEU A 21 17.38 19.70 18.08
N PRO A 22 18.36 18.88 17.68
CA PRO A 22 18.32 18.28 16.35
C PRO A 22 17.01 17.50 16.28
N ALA A 23 16.17 17.84 15.29
CA ALA A 23 15.06 16.99 14.95
C ALA A 23 15.66 15.63 14.64
N VAL A 24 15.36 14.64 15.47
CA VAL A 24 15.66 13.25 15.16
C VAL A 24 14.84 12.97 13.91
N SER A 25 15.51 12.99 12.74
CA SER A 25 14.91 12.48 11.53
C SER A 25 14.58 11.03 11.85
N LEU A 26 13.29 10.73 12.00
CA LEU A 26 12.83 9.35 12.06
C LEU A 26 13.34 8.69 10.78
N ALA A 27 14.13 7.64 10.95
CA ALA A 27 14.72 6.93 9.84
C ALA A 27 13.62 6.29 9.00
N ASP A 28 13.76 6.35 7.69
CA ASP A 28 12.87 5.67 6.75
C ASP A 28 12.98 4.16 6.92
N THR A 29 11.90 3.42 6.63
CA THR A 29 11.87 1.95 6.74
C THR A 29 11.95 1.29 5.36
N THR A 30 12.89 0.36 5.18
CA THR A 30 12.94 -0.54 4.02
C THR A 30 12.72 -1.98 4.45
N LEU A 31 11.69 -2.63 3.89
CA LEU A 31 11.39 -4.05 4.06
C LEU A 31 11.78 -4.80 2.79
N ARG A 32 12.66 -5.80 2.91
CA ARG A 32 13.05 -6.67 1.79
C ARG A 32 12.51 -8.07 2.02
N TYR A 33 11.86 -8.62 1.01
CA TYR A 33 11.25 -9.93 1.05
C TYR A 33 11.92 -10.84 0.04
N ASP A 34 12.22 -12.07 0.46
CA ASP A 34 12.56 -13.17 -0.42
C ASP A 34 11.27 -13.78 -0.98
N SER A 35 11.21 -13.91 -2.31
CA SER A 35 10.10 -14.53 -3.06
C SER A 35 10.55 -15.75 -3.88
N GLY A 36 11.83 -16.14 -3.79
CA GLY A 36 12.43 -17.22 -4.57
C GLY A 36 12.74 -16.91 -6.05
N GLN A 37 12.32 -15.74 -6.57
CA GLN A 37 12.61 -15.33 -7.96
C GLN A 37 13.31 -13.99 -8.05
N LYS A 38 12.74 -12.95 -7.43
CA LYS A 38 13.25 -11.57 -7.45
C LYS A 38 12.89 -10.85 -6.15
N ASP A 39 13.70 -9.86 -5.79
CA ASP A 39 13.49 -9.09 -4.58
C ASP A 39 12.17 -8.32 -4.65
N PHE A 40 11.33 -8.50 -3.62
CA PHE A 40 10.18 -7.64 -3.37
C PHE A 40 10.60 -6.66 -2.27
N VAL A 41 10.60 -5.37 -2.58
CA VAL A 41 11.11 -4.31 -1.68
C VAL A 41 10.03 -3.28 -1.44
N VAL A 42 9.78 -2.98 -0.17
CA VAL A 42 8.88 -1.90 0.26
C VAL A 42 9.71 -0.84 0.94
N LYS A 43 9.66 0.38 0.43
CA LYS A 43 10.31 1.57 0.98
C LYS A 43 9.25 2.49 1.54
N ILE A 44 9.40 2.90 2.78
CA ILE A 44 8.39 3.62 3.53
C ILE A 44 9.06 4.84 4.15
N ARG A 45 8.42 5.99 3.98
CA ARG A 45 8.69 7.19 4.75
C ARG A 45 7.38 7.91 5.01
N PRO A 46 7.32 8.88 5.92
CA PRO A 46 6.11 9.67 6.13
C PRO A 46 5.61 10.29 4.81
N GLY A 47 4.36 9.99 4.45
CA GLY A 47 3.65 10.47 3.27
C GLY A 47 3.90 9.70 1.98
N GLU A 48 4.88 8.79 1.89
CA GLU A 48 5.23 8.11 0.64
C GLU A 48 5.64 6.66 0.84
N ILE A 49 5.12 5.79 -0.03
CA ILE A 49 5.45 4.36 -0.01
C ILE A 49 5.77 3.92 -1.42
N ARG A 50 6.90 3.26 -1.61
CA ARG A 50 7.27 2.62 -2.86
C ARG A 50 7.31 1.11 -2.70
N ILE A 51 6.70 0.41 -3.65
CA ILE A 51 6.70 -1.05 -3.75
C ILE A 51 7.36 -1.43 -5.07
N ASP A 52 8.53 -2.05 -4.97
CA ASP A 52 9.20 -2.72 -6.08
C ASP A 52 8.86 -4.22 -5.95
N ASP A 53 7.93 -4.73 -6.75
CA ASP A 53 7.39 -6.09 -6.60
C ASP A 53 8.23 -7.19 -7.30
N GLY A 54 9.46 -6.85 -7.66
CA GLY A 54 10.36 -7.70 -8.45
C GLY A 54 10.03 -7.70 -9.96
N SER A 55 8.93 -7.10 -10.41
CA SER A 55 8.65 -6.96 -11.84
C SER A 55 9.45 -5.80 -12.48
N ASP A 56 9.16 -5.50 -13.75
CA ASP A 56 9.74 -4.35 -14.47
C ASP A 56 8.98 -3.04 -14.23
N ARG A 57 7.98 -3.05 -13.33
CA ARG A 57 7.21 -1.90 -12.85
C ARG A 57 7.37 -1.74 -11.34
N TRP A 58 7.03 -0.57 -10.85
CA TRP A 58 6.95 -0.31 -9.41
C TRP A 58 5.76 0.58 -9.11
N GLN A 59 5.30 0.52 -7.87
CA GLN A 59 4.20 1.32 -7.37
C GLN A 59 4.72 2.38 -6.42
N LEU A 60 4.06 3.54 -6.42
CA LEU A 60 4.36 4.64 -5.52
C LEU A 60 3.05 5.24 -5.01
N TYR A 61 2.79 5.12 -3.72
CA TYR A 61 1.76 5.87 -3.03
C TYR A 61 2.32 7.23 -2.58
N ARG A 62 1.51 8.27 -2.75
CA ARG A 62 1.74 9.60 -2.19
C ARG A 62 0.49 10.07 -1.47
N GLN A 63 0.67 10.41 -0.20
CA GLN A 63 -0.40 10.94 0.65
C GLN A 63 -0.78 12.36 0.24
N ALA A 64 0.20 13.19 -0.16
CA ALA A 64 0.01 14.60 -0.50
C ALA A 64 -1.07 14.84 -1.57
N ASP A 65 -1.24 13.91 -2.50
CA ASP A 65 -2.27 13.97 -3.55
C ASP A 65 -3.17 12.72 -3.59
N ALA A 66 -3.17 11.93 -2.50
CA ALA A 66 -3.96 10.71 -2.32
C ALA A 66 -3.98 9.83 -3.58
N SER A 67 -2.80 9.41 -4.04
CA SER A 67 -2.65 8.71 -5.31
C SER A 67 -1.67 7.56 -5.25
N ILE A 68 -1.96 6.52 -6.04
CA ILE A 68 -1.04 5.42 -6.35
C ILE A 68 -0.60 5.54 -7.79
N TYR A 69 0.71 5.61 -8.01
CA TYR A 69 1.33 5.65 -9.32
C TYR A 69 1.84 4.26 -9.67
N SER A 70 1.42 3.69 -10.79
CA SER A 70 2.11 2.53 -11.38
C SER A 70 3.08 3.05 -12.43
N VAL A 71 4.36 2.83 -12.21
CA VAL A 71 5.43 3.35 -13.06
C VAL A 71 6.05 2.21 -13.86
N HIS A 72 6.16 2.42 -15.17
CA HIS A 72 6.62 1.44 -16.15
C HIS A 72 7.91 1.92 -16.81
N PRO A 73 9.09 1.64 -16.21
CA PRO A 73 10.39 1.97 -16.76
C PRO A 73 10.59 1.63 -18.23
N ALA A 74 10.24 0.42 -18.66
CA ALA A 74 10.46 -0.05 -20.04
C ALA A 74 9.77 0.85 -21.09
N SER A 75 8.59 1.39 -20.77
CA SER A 75 7.83 2.28 -21.65
C SER A 75 7.97 3.76 -21.31
N ARG A 76 8.79 4.10 -20.31
CA ARG A 76 8.95 5.46 -19.76
C ARG A 76 7.59 6.14 -19.53
N SER A 77 6.70 5.41 -18.87
CA SER A 77 5.34 5.87 -18.65
C SER A 77 4.86 5.56 -17.25
N TYR A 78 3.80 6.24 -16.82
CA TYR A 78 3.13 5.95 -15.56
C TYR A 78 1.62 6.14 -15.68
N THR A 79 0.86 5.40 -14.88
CA THR A 79 -0.56 5.67 -14.62
C THR A 79 -0.70 6.23 -13.21
N ARG A 80 -1.64 7.16 -13.03
CA ARG A 80 -1.98 7.71 -11.70
C ARG A 80 -3.38 7.23 -11.34
N MET A 81 -3.46 6.50 -10.24
CA MET A 81 -4.70 6.02 -9.65
C MET A 81 -5.06 6.86 -8.44
N ASP A 82 -6.14 7.61 -8.56
CA ASP A 82 -6.79 8.35 -7.49
C ASP A 82 -8.29 8.03 -7.49
N GLN A 83 -9.05 8.66 -6.59
CA GLN A 83 -10.50 8.48 -6.52
C GLN A 83 -11.20 8.81 -7.85
N ARG A 84 -10.76 9.83 -8.59
CA ARG A 84 -11.35 10.19 -9.89
C ARG A 84 -11.10 9.11 -10.94
N ALA A 85 -9.89 8.59 -11.02
CA ALA A 85 -9.54 7.48 -11.88
C ALA A 85 -10.35 6.22 -11.54
N ALA A 86 -10.52 5.92 -10.25
CA ALA A 86 -11.33 4.81 -9.80
C ALA A 86 -12.81 4.96 -10.19
N GLU A 87 -13.39 6.15 -10.07
CA GLU A 87 -14.77 6.42 -10.51
C GLU A 87 -14.94 6.26 -12.02
N ALA A 88 -13.94 6.68 -12.82
CA ALA A 88 -13.95 6.46 -14.26
C ALA A 88 -13.94 4.97 -14.61
N ILE A 89 -13.04 4.18 -13.98
CA ILE A 89 -12.98 2.72 -14.13
C ILE A 89 -14.31 2.08 -13.72
N LYS A 90 -14.89 2.51 -12.60
CA LYS A 90 -16.18 2.02 -12.12
C LYS A 90 -17.30 2.30 -13.12
N SER A 91 -17.33 3.50 -13.71
CA SER A 91 -18.29 3.84 -14.76
C SER A 91 -18.12 2.95 -16.00
N GLU A 92 -16.88 2.72 -16.44
CA GLU A 92 -16.58 1.81 -17.56
C GLU A 92 -17.01 0.36 -17.26
N MET A 93 -16.74 -0.12 -16.05
CA MET A 93 -17.17 -1.46 -15.60
C MET A 93 -18.69 -1.60 -15.55
N ASN A 94 -19.39 -0.57 -15.06
CA ASN A 94 -20.85 -0.55 -15.05
C ASN A 94 -21.42 -0.58 -16.48
N ALA A 95 -20.83 0.18 -17.41
CA ALA A 95 -21.23 0.16 -18.81
C ALA A 95 -20.99 -1.21 -19.46
N LEU A 96 -19.84 -1.85 -19.16
CA LEU A 96 -19.53 -3.20 -19.62
C LEU A 96 -20.56 -4.21 -19.11
N ARG A 97 -20.83 -4.22 -17.79
CA ARG A 97 -21.85 -5.06 -17.16
C ARG A 97 -23.22 -4.88 -17.81
N GLN A 98 -23.67 -3.64 -17.99
CA GLN A 98 -24.96 -3.37 -18.65
C GLN A 98 -25.01 -3.88 -20.09
N ASN A 99 -23.92 -3.76 -20.84
CA ASN A 99 -23.86 -4.30 -22.19
C ASN A 99 -23.93 -5.83 -22.21
N MET A 100 -23.23 -6.50 -21.29
CA MET A 100 -23.28 -7.95 -21.14
C MET A 100 -24.69 -8.42 -20.74
N GLU A 101 -25.33 -7.75 -19.79
CA GLU A 101 -26.71 -8.07 -19.40
C GLU A 101 -27.70 -7.95 -20.57
N LYS A 102 -27.55 -6.92 -21.42
CA LYS A 102 -28.36 -6.78 -22.64
C LYS A 102 -28.15 -7.94 -23.62
N GLN A 103 -26.94 -8.48 -23.71
CA GLN A 103 -26.66 -9.66 -24.55
C GLN A 103 -27.26 -10.93 -23.95
N LEU A 104 -27.09 -11.14 -22.64
CA LEU A 104 -27.67 -12.26 -21.91
C LEU A 104 -29.21 -12.27 -21.98
N ALA A 105 -29.84 -11.10 -21.98
CA ALA A 105 -31.29 -10.95 -22.13
C ALA A 105 -31.84 -11.51 -23.46
N ARG A 106 -31.00 -11.65 -24.50
CA ARG A 106 -31.38 -12.26 -25.79
C ARG A 106 -31.39 -13.79 -25.76
N LEU A 107 -30.82 -14.40 -24.72
CA LEU A 107 -30.80 -15.85 -24.56
C LEU A 107 -32.09 -16.37 -23.91
N PRO A 108 -32.51 -17.61 -24.22
CA PRO A 108 -33.53 -18.33 -23.45
C PRO A 108 -33.20 -18.37 -21.95
N ALA A 109 -34.21 -18.42 -21.10
CA ALA A 109 -34.05 -18.29 -19.64
C ALA A 109 -33.04 -19.30 -19.03
N GLU A 110 -33.08 -20.56 -19.48
CA GLU A 110 -32.15 -21.59 -19.02
C GLU A 110 -30.69 -21.27 -19.40
N GLN A 111 -30.47 -20.88 -20.66
CA GLN A 111 -29.14 -20.54 -21.18
C GLN A 111 -28.59 -19.26 -20.55
N ARG A 112 -29.47 -18.29 -20.26
CA ARG A 112 -29.12 -17.02 -19.59
C ARG A 112 -28.49 -17.26 -18.22
N ARG A 113 -29.09 -18.14 -17.41
CA ARG A 113 -28.59 -18.46 -16.08
C ARG A 113 -27.22 -19.13 -16.14
N ALA A 114 -27.05 -20.12 -17.02
CA ALA A 114 -25.77 -20.80 -17.20
C ALA A 114 -24.67 -19.84 -17.70
N ALA A 115 -25.01 -18.99 -18.67
CA ALA A 115 -24.08 -17.99 -19.21
C ALA A 115 -23.69 -16.94 -18.15
N ARG A 116 -24.64 -16.45 -17.34
CA ARG A 116 -24.33 -15.54 -16.23
C ARG A 116 -23.41 -16.18 -15.19
N ALA A 117 -23.65 -17.42 -14.80
CA ALA A 117 -22.80 -18.13 -13.85
C ALA A 117 -21.36 -18.33 -14.39
N ALA A 118 -21.21 -18.60 -15.70
CA ALA A 118 -19.90 -18.69 -16.33
C ALA A 118 -19.16 -17.33 -16.32
N LEU A 119 -19.89 -16.22 -16.53
CA LEU A 119 -19.33 -14.87 -16.56
C LEU A 119 -19.05 -14.31 -15.17
N ALA A 120 -19.78 -14.74 -14.13
CA ALA A 120 -19.61 -14.26 -12.75
C ALA A 120 -18.18 -14.47 -12.21
N ASN A 121 -17.50 -15.52 -12.68
CA ASN A 121 -16.11 -15.81 -12.30
C ASN A 121 -15.06 -15.13 -13.19
N GLN A 122 -15.47 -14.55 -14.32
CA GLN A 122 -14.58 -13.94 -15.32
C GLN A 122 -14.64 -12.42 -15.29
N VAL A 123 -15.79 -11.86 -14.94
CA VAL A 123 -16.01 -10.41 -14.89
C VAL A 123 -16.25 -9.98 -13.45
N PRO A 124 -15.35 -9.15 -12.89
CA PRO A 124 -15.53 -8.61 -11.55
C PRO A 124 -16.89 -7.95 -11.36
N GLY A 125 -17.49 -8.19 -10.19
CA GLY A 125 -18.79 -7.65 -9.83
C GLY A 125 -19.97 -8.19 -10.63
N MET A 126 -19.81 -9.21 -11.48
CA MET A 126 -20.96 -9.93 -12.06
C MET A 126 -21.55 -11.00 -11.13
N SER A 127 -20.79 -11.45 -10.13
CA SER A 127 -21.36 -12.21 -9.03
C SER A 127 -22.33 -11.35 -8.22
N GLU A 128 -23.51 -11.90 -7.93
CA GLU A 128 -24.48 -11.28 -7.01
C GLU A 128 -24.22 -11.69 -5.55
N GLU A 129 -23.30 -12.63 -5.34
CA GLU A 129 -22.94 -13.14 -4.02
C GLU A 129 -21.81 -12.28 -3.44
N ALA A 130 -22.11 -11.59 -2.34
CA ALA A 130 -21.09 -10.95 -1.52
C ALA A 130 -20.19 -12.04 -0.91
N GLN A 131 -18.89 -11.98 -1.19
CA GLN A 131 -17.94 -12.91 -0.57
C GLN A 131 -17.75 -12.51 0.90
N ASN A 132 -17.89 -13.47 1.80
CA ASN A 132 -17.60 -13.27 3.20
C ASN A 132 -16.09 -13.48 3.45
N VAL A 133 -15.40 -12.44 3.91
CA VAL A 133 -13.99 -12.52 4.28
C VAL A 133 -13.87 -12.41 5.80
N SER A 134 -13.20 -13.38 6.41
CA SER A 134 -12.91 -13.40 7.84
C SER A 134 -11.44 -13.76 8.08
N LEU A 135 -10.98 -13.48 9.30
CA LEU A 135 -9.60 -13.71 9.72
C LEU A 135 -9.58 -14.70 10.88
N ASP A 136 -8.88 -15.82 10.69
CA ASP A 136 -8.57 -16.76 11.76
C ASP A 136 -7.17 -16.47 12.33
N ARG A 137 -7.13 -16.13 13.62
CA ARG A 137 -5.93 -15.72 14.38
C ARG A 137 -5.46 -16.78 15.38
N SER A 138 -5.90 -18.03 15.24
CA SER A 138 -5.62 -19.11 16.21
C SER A 138 -4.16 -19.58 16.28
N GLY A 139 -3.24 -19.01 15.48
CA GLY A 139 -1.88 -19.51 15.29
C GLY A 139 -0.85 -19.18 16.38
N GLY A 140 -1.23 -18.45 17.44
CA GLY A 140 -0.31 -18.06 18.51
C GLY A 140 0.70 -17.01 18.05
N SER A 141 1.96 -17.09 18.52
CA SER A 141 3.03 -16.16 18.11
C SER A 141 4.12 -16.89 17.33
N GLN A 142 4.66 -16.23 16.29
CA GLN A 142 5.76 -16.71 15.46
C GLN A 142 6.83 -15.63 15.29
N SER A 143 7.94 -15.97 14.64
CA SER A 143 8.88 -14.96 14.12
C SER A 143 9.35 -15.26 12.69
N VAL A 144 9.71 -14.21 11.97
CA VAL A 144 10.28 -14.25 10.63
C VAL A 144 11.43 -13.25 10.57
N ALA A 145 12.62 -13.68 10.14
CA ALA A 145 13.82 -12.84 10.12
C ALA A 145 14.10 -12.13 11.47
N GLY A 146 13.79 -12.79 12.59
CA GLY A 146 13.95 -12.23 13.94
C GLY A 146 12.84 -11.26 14.38
N VAL A 147 11.87 -10.96 13.53
CA VAL A 147 10.71 -10.10 13.84
C VAL A 147 9.54 -10.93 14.32
N ALA A 148 8.99 -10.61 15.49
CA ALA A 148 7.80 -11.26 16.03
C ALA A 148 6.55 -10.93 15.19
N CYS A 149 5.69 -11.93 14.97
CA CYS A 149 4.47 -11.76 14.20
C CYS A 149 3.35 -12.72 14.65
N GLU A 150 2.12 -12.33 14.36
CA GLU A 150 0.91 -13.14 14.58
C GLU A 150 0.54 -13.87 13.27
N PRO A 151 0.39 -15.20 13.29
CA PRO A 151 -0.10 -15.93 12.13
C PRO A 151 -1.59 -15.68 11.93
N VAL A 152 -1.95 -15.29 10.71
CA VAL A 152 -3.33 -15.02 10.32
C VAL A 152 -3.69 -15.85 9.10
N GLN A 153 -4.79 -16.57 9.16
CA GLN A 153 -5.37 -17.28 8.01
C GLN A 153 -6.55 -16.47 7.49
N VAL A 154 -6.45 -16.00 6.24
CA VAL A 154 -7.59 -15.40 5.54
C VAL A 154 -8.56 -16.53 5.19
N VAL A 155 -9.84 -16.34 5.47
CA VAL A 155 -10.90 -17.31 5.20
C VAL A 155 -11.97 -16.63 4.34
N ARG A 156 -12.21 -17.16 3.14
CA ARG A 156 -13.16 -16.62 2.16
C ARG A 156 -14.26 -17.64 1.94
N ASP A 157 -15.51 -17.28 2.26
CA ASP A 157 -16.68 -18.16 2.18
C ASP A 157 -16.47 -19.52 2.90
N GLY A 158 -15.84 -19.46 4.08
CA GLY A 158 -15.51 -20.64 4.89
C GLY A 158 -14.37 -21.50 4.36
N ARG A 159 -13.73 -21.10 3.25
CA ARG A 159 -12.56 -21.80 2.68
C ARG A 159 -11.27 -21.10 3.09
N PRO A 160 -10.23 -21.85 3.49
CA PRO A 160 -8.94 -21.27 3.82
C PRO A 160 -8.29 -20.69 2.56
N GLY A 161 -7.97 -19.40 2.60
CA GLY A 161 -7.22 -18.67 1.59
C GLY A 161 -5.75 -18.50 1.98
N GLU A 162 -5.24 -17.29 1.82
CA GLU A 162 -3.86 -16.92 2.07
C GLU A 162 -3.52 -16.99 3.56
N ARG A 163 -2.30 -17.46 3.88
CA ARG A 163 -1.77 -17.44 5.24
C ARG A 163 -0.70 -16.36 5.35
N LEU A 164 -0.82 -15.56 6.39
CA LEU A 164 0.01 -14.40 6.69
C LEU A 164 0.76 -14.63 8.00
N CYS A 165 1.87 -13.94 8.18
CA CYS A 165 2.38 -13.58 9.50
C CYS A 165 2.48 -12.07 9.57
N VAL A 166 1.74 -11.44 10.47
CA VAL A 166 1.59 -9.98 10.58
C VAL A 166 2.42 -9.49 11.76
N ALA A 167 3.39 -8.62 11.50
CA ALA A 167 4.15 -7.95 12.54
C ALA A 167 3.58 -6.55 12.77
N SER A 168 3.55 -6.10 14.03
CA SER A 168 3.14 -4.74 14.37
C SER A 168 4.13 -3.72 13.78
N ALA A 169 3.67 -2.47 13.61
CA ALA A 169 4.56 -1.37 13.23
C ALA A 169 5.75 -1.23 14.20
N GLU A 170 5.52 -1.39 15.50
CA GLU A 170 6.57 -1.37 16.53
C GLU A 170 7.61 -2.47 16.33
N ALA A 171 7.18 -3.71 16.07
CA ALA A 171 8.09 -4.84 15.83
C ALA A 171 8.94 -4.64 14.56
N LEU A 172 8.45 -3.83 13.62
CA LEU A 172 9.15 -3.43 12.40
C LEU A 172 10.01 -2.17 12.57
N GLY A 173 10.03 -1.56 13.75
CA GLY A 173 10.74 -0.30 13.99
C GLY A 173 10.17 0.89 13.23
N MET A 174 8.92 0.79 12.76
CA MET A 174 8.25 1.88 12.03
C MET A 174 7.77 2.96 13.00
N SER A 175 7.90 4.21 12.59
CA SER A 175 7.26 5.33 13.28
C SER A 175 5.75 5.36 13.06
N GLU A 176 5.05 6.07 13.94
CA GLU A 176 3.60 6.30 13.82
C GLU A 176 3.23 6.97 12.49
N ALA A 177 4.02 7.95 12.03
CA ALA A 177 3.77 8.65 10.77
C ALA A 177 3.98 7.76 9.53
N GLU A 178 4.95 6.85 9.55
CA GLU A 178 5.11 5.85 8.50
C GLU A 178 3.94 4.87 8.47
N PHE A 179 3.49 4.41 9.65
CA PHE A 179 2.35 3.52 9.72
C PHE A 179 1.04 4.21 9.30
N GLU A 180 0.84 5.48 9.65
CA GLU A 180 -0.28 6.29 9.14
C GLU A 180 -0.27 6.34 7.60
N SER A 181 0.90 6.46 6.99
CA SER A 181 1.06 6.46 5.53
C SER A 181 0.65 5.11 4.93
N VAL A 182 1.01 4.01 5.60
CA VAL A 182 0.62 2.65 5.21
C VAL A 182 -0.90 2.48 5.30
N SER A 183 -1.51 2.86 6.42
CA SER A 183 -2.96 2.84 6.60
C SER A 183 -3.67 3.71 5.56
N GLY A 184 -3.12 4.89 5.25
CA GLY A 184 -3.63 5.80 4.23
C GLY A 184 -3.63 5.20 2.82
N MET A 185 -2.55 4.48 2.46
CA MET A 185 -2.48 3.75 1.19
C MET A 185 -3.57 2.69 1.09
N PHE A 186 -3.75 1.87 2.14
CA PHE A 186 -4.77 0.81 2.13
C PHE A 186 -6.20 1.37 2.17
N SER A 187 -6.43 2.47 2.88
CA SER A 187 -7.71 3.17 2.89
C SER A 187 -8.06 3.72 1.51
N LEU A 188 -7.09 4.30 0.80
CA LEU A 188 -7.26 4.72 -0.59
C LEU A 188 -7.59 3.52 -1.49
N MET A 189 -6.86 2.41 -1.38
CA MET A 189 -7.15 1.19 -2.15
C MET A 189 -8.58 0.68 -1.90
N GLN A 190 -9.02 0.59 -0.64
CA GLN A 190 -10.38 0.18 -0.29
C GLN A 190 -11.43 1.11 -0.90
N THR A 191 -11.19 2.43 -0.84
CA THR A 191 -12.07 3.44 -1.44
C THR A 191 -12.16 3.26 -2.95
N MET A 192 -11.02 3.03 -3.62
CA MET A 192 -10.98 2.84 -5.08
C MET A 192 -11.65 1.54 -5.53
N LEU A 193 -11.61 0.48 -4.72
CA LEU A 193 -12.26 -0.80 -5.03
C LEU A 193 -13.77 -0.80 -4.71
N SER A 194 -14.28 0.19 -3.97
CA SER A 194 -15.66 0.22 -3.51
C SER A 194 -16.69 0.36 -4.64
N GLY A 195 -17.60 -0.62 -4.72
CA GLY A 195 -18.63 -0.73 -5.74
C GLY A 195 -18.11 -1.19 -7.10
N THR A 196 -16.93 -1.80 -7.15
CA THR A 196 -16.36 -2.41 -8.36
C THR A 196 -16.60 -3.92 -8.43
N GLY A 197 -17.01 -4.55 -7.32
CA GLY A 197 -17.07 -6.00 -7.19
C GLY A 197 -15.72 -6.67 -6.92
N LEU A 198 -14.66 -5.87 -6.73
CA LEU A 198 -13.30 -6.30 -6.37
C LEU A 198 -12.95 -6.00 -4.91
N GLU A 199 -13.92 -5.60 -4.09
CA GLU A 199 -13.73 -5.16 -2.71
C GLU A 199 -13.04 -6.24 -1.86
N TYR A 200 -13.27 -7.50 -2.22
CA TYR A 200 -12.79 -8.67 -1.49
C TYR A 200 -11.48 -9.24 -2.06
N VAL A 201 -10.96 -8.74 -3.19
CA VAL A 201 -9.79 -9.33 -3.86
C VAL A 201 -8.47 -9.02 -3.12
N GLY A 202 -8.45 -7.97 -2.30
CA GLY A 202 -7.29 -7.62 -1.47
C GLY A 202 -7.19 -8.42 -0.18
N LEU A 203 -6.06 -8.27 0.52
CA LEU A 203 -6.00 -8.59 1.94
C LEU A 203 -6.75 -7.50 2.72
N PRO A 204 -7.41 -7.83 3.85
CA PRO A 204 -8.05 -6.85 4.71
C PRO A 204 -7.00 -6.11 5.55
N TYR A 205 -6.11 -5.37 4.89
CA TYR A 205 -4.94 -4.75 5.52
C TYR A 205 -5.28 -3.75 6.64
N LEU A 206 -6.48 -3.17 6.60
CA LEU A 206 -6.96 -2.25 7.63
C LEU A 206 -7.38 -2.95 8.93
N ASP A 207 -7.52 -4.27 8.93
CA ASP A 207 -7.81 -5.07 10.12
C ASP A 207 -6.52 -5.55 10.83
N PHE A 208 -5.36 -5.02 10.41
CA PHE A 208 -4.04 -5.34 10.96
C PHE A 208 -3.39 -4.11 11.59
N ASP A 209 -2.82 -4.27 12.78
CA ASP A 209 -2.03 -3.23 13.46
C ASP A 209 -0.58 -3.14 12.93
N GLY A 210 -0.37 -3.58 11.69
CA GLY A 210 0.95 -3.71 11.10
C GLY A 210 0.95 -4.34 9.72
N MET A 211 2.09 -4.93 9.33
CA MET A 211 2.33 -5.40 7.96
C MET A 211 2.52 -6.91 7.90
N PRO A 212 1.99 -7.59 6.86
CA PRO A 212 2.37 -8.96 6.58
C PRO A 212 3.86 -9.06 6.25
N ILE A 213 4.61 -9.77 7.10
CA ILE A 213 6.03 -10.08 6.93
C ILE A 213 6.25 -11.50 6.40
N ARG A 214 5.20 -12.31 6.33
CA ARG A 214 5.18 -13.54 5.54
C ARG A 214 3.82 -13.68 4.88
N TYR A 215 3.82 -14.20 3.67
CA TYR A 215 2.65 -14.46 2.87
C TYR A 215 2.85 -15.80 2.15
N SER A 216 1.84 -16.66 2.20
CA SER A 216 1.81 -17.92 1.45
C SER A 216 0.42 -18.16 0.90
N GLN A 217 0.34 -18.50 -0.38
CA GLN A 217 -0.92 -18.85 -1.03
C GLN A 217 -1.19 -20.35 -0.96
N PRO A 218 -2.46 -20.78 -0.99
CA PRO A 218 -2.81 -22.19 -1.08
C PRO A 218 -2.27 -22.89 -2.35
N ASP A 219 -2.24 -22.18 -3.48
CA ASP A 219 -1.93 -22.69 -4.82
C ASP A 219 -0.46 -22.55 -5.23
N GLY A 220 0.36 -21.96 -4.36
CA GLY A 220 1.78 -21.74 -4.59
C GLY A 220 2.16 -20.27 -4.66
N GLY A 221 3.44 -20.00 -4.43
CA GLY A 221 3.93 -18.64 -4.21
C GLY A 221 3.93 -18.30 -2.72
N ALA A 222 5.11 -17.91 -2.26
CA ALA A 222 5.32 -17.42 -0.92
C ALA A 222 6.30 -16.26 -0.99
N ARG A 223 6.17 -15.33 -0.06
CA ARG A 223 7.19 -14.34 0.22
C ARG A 223 7.36 -14.21 1.72
N SER A 224 8.59 -14.03 2.16
CA SER A 224 8.89 -13.77 3.56
C SER A 224 9.92 -12.68 3.67
N LEU A 225 9.74 -11.84 4.69
CA LEU A 225 10.70 -10.83 5.10
C LEU A 225 12.05 -11.51 5.31
N ASN A 226 13.06 -10.92 4.70
CA ASN A 226 14.46 -11.28 4.82
C ASN A 226 15.21 -10.24 5.65
N GLU A 227 14.87 -8.95 5.48
CA GLU A 227 15.59 -7.83 6.10
C GLU A 227 14.67 -6.64 6.36
N VAL A 228 14.93 -5.97 7.48
CA VAL A 228 14.42 -4.63 7.82
C VAL A 228 15.62 -3.70 7.94
N SER A 229 15.59 -2.56 7.26
CA SER A 229 16.61 -1.52 7.34
C SER A 229 15.97 -0.17 7.66
N HIS A 230 16.67 0.63 8.47
CA HIS A 230 16.32 1.99 8.84
C HIS A 230 17.36 2.99 8.34
N GLU A 231 17.88 2.76 7.15
CA GLU A 231 18.77 3.71 6.48
C GLU A 231 17.96 4.79 5.75
N ALA A 232 18.51 6.00 5.67
CA ALA A 232 17.90 7.08 4.91
C ALA A 232 17.72 6.68 3.43
N ILE A 233 16.53 6.88 2.90
CA ILE A 233 16.19 6.55 1.51
C ILE A 233 16.30 7.83 0.68
N SER A 234 17.03 7.74 -0.45
CA SER A 234 17.14 8.88 -1.37
C SER A 234 15.77 9.34 -1.86
N ASP A 235 15.53 10.65 -1.87
CA ASP A 235 14.32 11.28 -2.43
C ASP A 235 13.99 10.80 -3.84
N LEU A 236 15.01 10.55 -4.66
CA LEU A 236 14.87 10.04 -6.02
C LEU A 236 14.15 8.67 -6.07
N SER A 237 14.16 7.89 -4.98
CA SER A 237 13.40 6.64 -4.89
C SER A 237 11.89 6.89 -4.96
N PHE A 238 11.43 8.05 -4.49
CA PHE A 238 10.02 8.41 -4.43
C PHE A 238 9.63 9.40 -5.53
N GLU A 239 10.51 9.65 -6.50
CA GLU A 239 10.22 10.50 -7.66
C GLU A 239 9.86 9.67 -8.89
N ILE A 240 8.93 10.20 -9.70
CA ILE A 240 8.71 9.71 -11.06
C ILE A 240 9.82 10.32 -11.92
N PRO A 241 10.64 9.52 -12.63
CA PRO A 241 11.77 10.07 -13.35
C PRO A 241 11.35 11.08 -14.44
N PRO A 242 12.16 12.12 -14.68
CA PRO A 242 11.84 13.14 -15.66
C PRO A 242 11.66 12.54 -17.07
N GLY A 243 10.73 13.10 -17.82
CA GLY A 243 10.40 12.66 -19.18
C GLY A 243 9.53 11.41 -19.26
N TYR A 244 9.00 10.91 -18.13
CA TYR A 244 7.97 9.89 -18.16
C TYR A 244 6.61 10.49 -18.56
N SER A 245 5.87 9.77 -19.41
CA SER A 245 4.57 10.22 -19.89
C SER A 245 3.43 9.60 -19.08
N LYS A 246 2.48 10.43 -18.65
CA LYS A 246 1.24 9.95 -18.03
C LYS A 246 0.39 9.20 -19.05
N ARG A 247 -0.12 8.03 -18.67
CA ARG A 247 -1.13 7.25 -19.39
C ARG A 247 -2.45 7.31 -18.66
N SER A 248 -3.54 7.17 -19.40
CA SER A 248 -4.85 6.96 -18.80
C SER A 248 -4.86 5.64 -18.04
N PRO A 249 -5.42 5.62 -16.82
CA PRO A 249 -5.89 4.40 -16.20
C PRO A 249 -6.77 3.63 -17.19
N GLY A 250 -6.55 2.34 -17.32
CA GLY A 250 -7.41 1.46 -18.10
C GLY A 250 -7.91 0.33 -17.22
N LEU A 251 -8.90 -0.41 -17.71
CA LEU A 251 -9.31 -1.65 -17.11
C LEU A 251 -8.11 -2.61 -17.01
N PRO A 252 -8.00 -3.42 -15.94
CA PRO A 252 -7.07 -4.55 -15.92
C PRO A 252 -7.35 -5.40 -17.17
N GLN A 253 -6.31 -5.69 -17.95
CA GLN A 253 -6.40 -6.64 -19.07
C GLN A 253 -6.22 -8.06 -18.59
#